data_AF-A0A444R0U7-F1
#
_entry.id   AF-A0A444R0U7-F1
#
_cell.length_a   1.000
_cell.length_b   1.000
_cell.length_c   1.000
_cell.angle_alpha   90.00
_cell.angle_beta   90.00
_cell.angle_gamma   90.00
#
_symmetry.space_group_name_H-M   'P 1'
#
loop_
_entity.id
_entity.type
_entity.pdbx_description
1 polymer ?
#
loop_
_entity_poly.entity_id
_entity_poly.type
_entity_poly.pdbx_seq_one_letter_code
_entity_poly.pdbx_strand_id
1 'polypeptide(L)'
;ALDESKSVFVTLPETIVTLHDNNGADHYLSAELVMVVASDKEAEKIKHQEPLYQSIAVECLTEMKFEDLRGMKISAIRKLISDALKKDLQRRKMTAPYKDLLVKKVVFQ
;
A
#
# COMPACT_ATOMS: atom_id res chain seq x y z
N ALA A 1 3.79 -20.80 6.47
CA ALA A 1 3.03 -20.39 7.66
C ALA A 1 3.66 -19.12 8.21
N LEU A 2 2.88 -18.08 8.55
CA LEU A 2 3.42 -17.00 9.36
C LEU A 2 3.77 -17.60 10.73
N ASP A 3 5.02 -17.50 11.16
CA ASP A 3 5.35 -17.71 12.56
C ASP A 3 4.76 -16.51 13.34
N GLU A 4 3.58 -16.72 13.92
CA GLU A 4 2.80 -15.69 14.63
C GLU A 4 3.56 -15.18 15.87
N SER A 5 4.52 -15.95 16.40
CA SER A 5 5.24 -15.61 17.63
C SER A 5 6.25 -14.44 17.49
N LYS A 6 6.51 -13.95 16.28
CA LYS A 6 7.51 -12.88 16.01
C LYS A 6 7.09 -11.82 14.99
N SER A 7 5.82 -11.79 14.59
CA SER A 7 5.37 -10.83 13.57
C SER A 7 5.04 -9.47 14.19
N VAL A 8 5.61 -8.40 13.65
CA VAL A 8 5.27 -7.02 14.04
C VAL A 8 4.46 -6.38 12.91
N PHE A 9 3.39 -5.68 13.29
CA PHE A 9 2.47 -5.03 12.34
C PHE A 9 2.68 -3.52 12.39
N VAL A 10 3.13 -2.95 11.29
CA VAL A 10 3.39 -1.51 11.16
C VAL A 10 2.27 -0.89 10.33
N THR A 11 1.44 -0.06 10.96
CA THR A 11 0.41 0.71 10.24
C THR A 11 1.09 1.89 9.58
N LEU A 12 0.89 2.04 8.26
CA LEU A 12 1.31 3.24 7.54
C LEU A 12 0.23 4.32 7.72
N PRO A 13 0.58 5.61 7.66
CA PRO A 13 -0.43 6.66 7.71
C PRO A 13 -1.38 6.55 6.52
N GLU A 14 -2.59 7.03 6.72
CA GLU A 14 -3.67 7.00 5.75
C GLU A 14 -3.24 7.60 4.42
N THR A 15 -3.45 6.86 3.34
CA THR A 15 -3.20 7.30 1.97
C THR A 15 -4.50 7.82 1.39
N ILE A 16 -4.56 9.12 1.06
CA ILE A 16 -5.71 9.75 0.41
C ILE A 16 -5.28 10.19 -0.99
N VAL A 17 -6.03 9.79 -2.00
CA VAL A 17 -5.75 10.14 -3.41
C VAL A 17 -7.03 10.61 -4.11
N THR A 18 -6.83 11.46 -5.10
CA THR A 18 -7.87 11.82 -6.07
C THR A 18 -7.82 10.85 -7.25
N LEU A 19 -8.96 10.30 -7.62
CA LEU A 19 -9.17 9.44 -8.77
C LEU A 19 -10.06 10.16 -9.78
N HIS A 20 -9.75 10.02 -11.06
CA HIS A 20 -10.59 10.55 -12.13
C HIS A 20 -11.46 9.44 -12.70
N ASP A 21 -12.76 9.67 -12.79
CA ASP A 21 -13.66 8.76 -13.49
C ASP A 21 -13.58 8.92 -15.02
N ASN A 22 -14.37 8.12 -15.76
CA ASN A 22 -14.39 8.20 -17.22
C ASN A 22 -15.02 9.49 -17.77
N ASN A 23 -15.78 10.21 -16.95
CA ASN A 23 -16.40 11.49 -17.29
C ASN A 23 -15.53 12.70 -16.89
N GLY A 24 -14.37 12.45 -16.27
CA GLY A 24 -13.45 13.48 -15.80
C GLY A 24 -13.85 14.12 -14.47
N ALA A 25 -14.76 13.51 -13.71
CA ALA A 25 -15.06 13.94 -12.35
C ALA A 25 -14.06 13.35 -11.35
N ASP A 26 -13.80 14.11 -10.29
CA ASP A 26 -12.89 13.75 -9.21
C ASP A 26 -13.63 12.99 -8.11
N HIS A 27 -13.06 11.88 -7.67
CA HIS A 27 -13.50 11.05 -6.55
C HIS A 27 -12.34 10.84 -5.60
N TYR A 28 -12.62 10.59 -4.32
CA TYR A 28 -11.57 10.35 -3.33
C TYR A 28 -11.49 8.88 -2.95
N LEU A 29 -10.26 8.39 -2.80
CA LEU A 29 -9.97 7.09 -2.21
C LEU A 29 -9.12 7.29 -0.96
N SER A 30 -9.60 6.76 0.16
CA SER A 30 -8.80 6.59 1.38
C SER A 30 -8.43 5.12 1.55
N ALA A 31 -7.15 4.84 1.81
CA ALA A 31 -6.63 3.52 2.10
C ALA A 31 -5.74 3.52 3.35
N GLU A 32 -5.98 2.58 4.25
CA GLU A 32 -5.09 2.28 5.38
C GLU A 32 -4.37 0.96 5.13
N LEU A 33 -3.04 1.01 5.12
CA LEU A 33 -2.16 -0.13 4.83
C LEU A 33 -1.39 -0.55 6.09
N VAL A 34 -1.12 -1.85 6.19
CA VAL A 34 -0.30 -2.40 7.27
C VAL A 34 0.78 -3.29 6.68
N MET A 35 2.03 -3.05 7.04
CA MET A 35 3.16 -3.88 6.66
C MET A 35 3.47 -4.88 7.77
N VAL A 36 3.61 -6.15 7.41
CA VAL A 36 3.98 -7.22 8.34
C VAL A 36 5.49 -7.46 8.25
N VAL A 37 6.19 -7.34 9.37
CA VAL A 37 7.66 -7.50 9.46
C VAL A 37 8.03 -8.59 10.47
N ALA A 38 9.29 -9.02 10.48
CA ALA A 38 9.74 -10.11 11.34
C ALA A 38 10.39 -9.65 12.66
N SER A 39 10.61 -8.34 12.86
CA SER A 39 11.20 -7.79 14.08
C SER A 39 10.97 -6.28 14.24
N ASP A 40 11.14 -5.76 15.45
CA ASP A 40 11.11 -4.31 15.71
C ASP A 40 12.18 -3.54 14.94
N LYS A 41 13.36 -4.15 14.72
CA LYS A 41 14.43 -3.56 13.89
C LYS A 41 13.97 -3.32 12.46
N GLU A 42 13.18 -4.23 11.89
CA GLU A 42 12.57 -4.03 10.58
C GLU A 42 11.43 -3.02 10.65
N ALA A 43 10.65 -3.01 11.72
CA ALA A 43 9.59 -2.01 11.92
C ALA A 43 10.14 -0.58 11.93
N GLU A 44 11.27 -0.34 12.60
CA GLU A 44 11.95 0.96 12.58
C GLU A 44 12.46 1.33 11.18
N LYS A 45 12.91 0.36 10.38
CA LYS A 45 13.23 0.63 8.95
C LYS A 45 12.00 1.04 8.17
N ILE A 46 10.85 0.40 8.42
CA ILE A 46 9.58 0.77 7.77
C ILE A 46 9.22 2.22 8.11
N LYS A 47 9.28 2.59 9.39
CA LYS A 47 8.99 3.97 9.84
C LYS A 47 9.92 4.99 9.19
N HIS A 48 11.23 4.74 9.15
CA HIS A 48 12.17 5.66 8.49
C HIS A 48 11.96 5.78 6.98
N GLN A 49 11.42 4.75 6.34
CA GLN A 49 11.17 4.70 4.89
C GLN A 49 9.70 4.92 4.54
N GLU A 50 8.86 5.29 5.51
CA GLU A 50 7.43 5.48 5.35
C GLU A 50 7.07 6.42 4.19
N PRO A 51 7.73 7.59 4.01
CA PRO A 51 7.43 8.48 2.89
C PRO A 51 7.64 7.81 1.52
N LEU A 52 8.61 6.90 1.40
CA LEU A 52 8.83 6.15 0.16
C LEU A 52 7.64 5.23 -0.14
N TYR A 53 7.19 4.46 0.85
CA TYR A 53 6.07 3.53 0.66
C TYR A 53 4.76 4.26 0.37
N GLN A 54 4.52 5.38 1.05
CA GLN A 54 3.38 6.25 0.76
C GLN A 54 3.44 6.81 -0.66
N SER A 55 4.59 7.34 -1.08
CA SER A 55 4.76 7.87 -2.44
C SER A 55 4.44 6.82 -3.51
N ILE A 56 4.89 5.57 -3.32
CA ILE A 56 4.62 4.49 -4.27
C ILE A 56 3.12 4.10 -4.26
N ALA A 57 2.49 4.05 -3.09
CA ALA A 57 1.06 3.74 -2.99
C ALA A 57 0.20 4.83 -3.63
N VAL A 58 0.54 6.11 -3.41
CA VAL A 58 -0.12 7.26 -4.04
C VAL A 58 -0.01 7.16 -5.56
N GLU A 59 1.21 7.06 -6.09
CA GLU A 59 1.47 6.96 -7.54
C GLU A 59 0.72 5.76 -8.16
N CYS A 60 0.76 4.60 -7.50
CA CYS A 60 0.07 3.41 -7.97
C CYS A 60 -1.45 3.59 -8.06
N LEU A 61 -2.06 4.31 -7.12
CA LEU A 61 -3.51 4.47 -7.05
C LEU A 61 -4.01 5.60 -7.95
N THR A 62 -3.28 6.72 -8.05
CA THR A 62 -3.66 7.88 -8.88
C THR A 62 -3.64 7.60 -10.38
N GLU A 63 -2.85 6.63 -10.83
CA GLU A 63 -2.79 6.21 -12.24
C GLU A 63 -4.02 5.36 -12.66
N MET A 64 -4.88 4.99 -11.72
CA MET A 64 -6.06 4.16 -11.98
C MET A 64 -7.32 4.99 -12.18
N LYS A 65 -8.28 4.45 -12.95
CA LYS A 65 -9.63 5.02 -13.02
C LYS A 65 -10.45 4.65 -11.78
N PHE A 66 -11.36 5.55 -11.40
CA PHE A 66 -12.24 5.35 -10.25
C PHE A 66 -13.04 4.04 -10.37
N GLU A 67 -13.66 3.80 -11.52
CA GLU A 67 -14.53 2.65 -11.76
C GLU A 67 -13.76 1.33 -11.69
N ASP A 68 -12.51 1.32 -12.18
CA ASP A 68 -11.64 0.16 -12.12
C ASP A 68 -11.33 -0.21 -10.67
N LEU A 69 -10.84 0.74 -9.87
CA LEU A 69 -10.55 0.49 -8.46
C LEU A 69 -11.79 0.16 -7.65
N ARG A 70 -12.92 0.84 -7.91
CA ARG A 70 -14.19 0.62 -7.21
C ARG A 70 -14.75 -0.78 -7.44
N GLY A 71 -14.53 -1.34 -8.64
CA GLY A 71 -14.94 -2.69 -9.01
C GLY A 71 -14.01 -3.79 -8.51
N MET A 72 -12.80 -3.46 -8.03
CA MET A 72 -11.83 -4.45 -7.57
C MET A 72 -12.20 -5.03 -6.19
N LYS A 73 -11.94 -6.33 -6.03
CA LYS A 73 -11.90 -6.96 -4.70
C LYS A 73 -10.71 -6.39 -3.91
N ILE A 74 -10.87 -6.27 -2.59
CA ILE A 74 -9.79 -5.80 -1.69
C ILE A 74 -8.50 -6.63 -1.87
N SER A 75 -8.61 -7.94 -2.10
CA SER A 75 -7.44 -8.81 -2.37
C SER A 75 -6.67 -8.41 -3.64
N ALA A 76 -7.36 -7.87 -4.64
CA ALA A 76 -6.76 -7.40 -5.88
C ALA A 76 -6.11 -6.02 -5.68
N ILE A 77 -6.75 -5.10 -4.94
CA ILE A 77 -6.15 -3.81 -4.54
C ILE A 77 -4.86 -4.05 -3.74
N ARG A 78 -4.89 -4.98 -2.78
CA ARG A 78 -3.71 -5.40 -2.02
C ARG A 78 -2.58 -5.87 -2.93
N LYS A 79 -2.91 -6.71 -3.93
CA LYS A 79 -1.93 -7.24 -4.89
C LYS A 79 -1.35 -6.12 -5.75
N LEU A 80 -2.20 -5.22 -6.26
CA LEU A 80 -1.80 -4.05 -7.06
C LEU A 80 -0.73 -3.22 -6.32
N ILE A 81 -1.03 -2.82 -5.09
CA ILE A 81 -0.11 -2.00 -4.28
C ILE A 81 1.16 -2.80 -3.91
N SER A 82 1.03 -4.08 -3.54
CA SER A 82 2.17 -4.94 -3.21
C SER A 82 3.14 -5.11 -4.40
N ASP A 83 2.60 -5.29 -5.61
CA ASP A 83 3.40 -5.44 -6.82
C ASP A 83 4.10 -4.12 -7.18
N ALA A 84 3.42 -2.97 -7.02
CA ALA A 84 4.03 -1.65 -7.21
C ALA A 84 5.19 -1.40 -6.25
N LEU A 85 5.00 -1.66 -4.96
CA LEU A 85 6.07 -1.55 -3.94
C LEU A 85 7.26 -2.45 -4.27
N LYS A 86 7.02 -3.71 -4.63
CA LYS A 86 8.10 -4.64 -5.00
C LYS A 86 8.88 -4.15 -6.21
N LYS A 87 8.18 -3.71 -7.26
CA LYS A 87 8.79 -3.21 -8.50
C LYS A 87 9.66 -1.98 -8.22
N ASP A 88 9.17 -1.05 -7.42
CA ASP A 88 9.92 0.17 -7.12
C ASP A 88 11.15 -0.09 -6.23
N LEU A 89 11.01 -0.94 -5.21
CA LEU A 89 12.14 -1.34 -4.36
C LEU A 89 13.22 -2.09 -5.16
N GLN A 90 12.83 -2.98 -6.07
CA GLN A 90 13.76 -3.65 -6.99
C GLN A 90 14.51 -2.64 -7.87
N ARG A 91 13.80 -1.66 -8.45
CA ARG A 91 14.39 -0.58 -9.25
C ARG A 91 15.43 0.22 -8.45
N ARG A 92 15.17 0.46 -7.17
CA ARG A 92 16.07 1.16 -6.24
C ARG A 92 17.17 0.27 -5.65
N LYS A 93 17.22 -1.02 -6.01
CA LYS A 93 18.12 -2.03 -5.42
C LYS A 93 17.99 -2.14 -3.90
N MET A 94 16.78 -1.92 -3.39
CA MET A 94 16.45 -2.02 -1.97
C MET A 94 15.83 -3.38 -1.68
N THR A 95 16.19 -3.95 -0.53
CA THR A 95 15.50 -5.14 0.00
C THR A 95 14.26 -4.70 0.76
N ALA A 96 13.10 -5.32 0.49
CA ALA A 96 11.89 -5.05 1.23
C ALA A 96 12.05 -5.51 2.69
N PRO A 97 11.94 -4.61 3.69
CA PRO A 97 12.03 -4.97 5.11
C PRO A 97 10.66 -5.43 5.67
N TYR A 98 9.82 -6.04 4.83
CA TYR A 98 8.52 -6.59 5.19
C TYR A 98 8.24 -7.86 4.37
N LYS A 99 7.41 -8.75 4.91
CA LYS A 99 7.06 -10.04 4.30
C LYS A 99 5.67 -10.05 3.66
N ASP A 100 4.76 -9.20 4.14
CA ASP A 100 3.40 -9.11 3.62
C ASP A 100 2.85 -7.68 3.77
N LEU A 101 1.83 -7.38 2.98
CA LEU A 101 1.07 -6.13 3.01
C LEU A 101 -0.40 -6.47 3.25
N LEU A 102 -1.03 -5.82 4.22
CA LEU A 102 -2.45 -5.91 4.49
C LEU A 102 -3.14 -4.61 4.11
N VAL A 103 -4.39 -4.71 3.72
CA VAL A 103 -5.29 -3.58 3.53
C VAL A 103 -6.27 -3.58 4.69
N LYS A 104 -6.13 -2.62 5.61
CA LYS A 104 -6.95 -2.52 6.82
C LYS A 104 -8.31 -1.87 6.51
N LYS A 105 -8.31 -0.88 5.62
CA LYS A 105 -9.51 -0.13 5.23
C LYS A 105 -9.33 0.43 3.82
N VAL A 106 -10.44 0.46 3.07
CA VAL A 106 -10.58 1.21 1.82
C VAL A 106 -11.94 1.88 1.82
N VAL A 107 -11.97 3.18 1.53
CA VAL A 107 -13.20 3.96 1.41
C VAL A 107 -13.15 4.76 0.12
N PHE A 108 -14.25 4.73 -0.62
CA PHE A 108 -14.46 5.52 -1.83
C PHE A 108 -15.50 6.61 -1.49
N GLN A 109 -15.24 7.86 -1.87
CA GLN A 109 -16.12 9.01 -1.69
C GLN A 109 -16.37 9.72 -3.02
#